data_AF-A0A2V9N1Z7-F1
#
_entry.id   AF-A0A2V9N1Z7-F1
#
_cell.length_a   1.000
_cell.length_b   1.000
_cell.length_c   1.000
_cell.angle_alpha   90.00
_cell.angle_beta   90.00
_cell.angle_gamma   90.00
#
_symmetry.space_group_name_H-M   'P 1'
#
loop_
_entity.id
_entity.type
_entity.pdbx_description
1 polymer ?
#
loop_
_entity_poly.entity_id
_entity_poly.type
_entity_poly.pdbx_seq_one_letter_code
_entity_poly.pdbx_strand_id
1 'polypeptide(L)'
;MLLAAFLKLPKLPKHMTWRDAAALIVIAATYYLKWLHSAWPPELAVLPKLFLADVALYCFFVVRGLEGAGYSFIPTWSAMKVGLREWAFFLPIGVALGELTGFIHFHAAVPRVGHVIADLLLTFLLIAIPEELFFRAILQNFLETRVGRTAALPVAAILFGLSHFSHGAVFNWRYVLLASIAGIFYGRAWWFR
;
A
#
# COMPACT_ATOMS: atom_id res chain seq x y z
N MET A 1 -17.18 -15.11 4.52
CA MET A 1 -17.70 -15.60 5.82
C MET A 1 -16.62 -16.28 6.68
N LEU A 2 -15.78 -17.17 6.16
CA LEU A 2 -14.70 -17.82 6.94
C LEU A 2 -13.67 -16.83 7.52
N LEU A 3 -13.11 -15.93 6.72
CA LEU A 3 -12.11 -14.94 7.20
C LEU A 3 -12.67 -14.02 8.30
N ALA A 4 -13.91 -13.57 8.13
CA ALA A 4 -14.63 -12.79 9.15
C ALA A 4 -14.94 -13.60 10.42
N ALA A 5 -15.20 -14.92 10.29
CA ALA A 5 -15.37 -15.81 11.44
C ALA A 5 -14.06 -16.01 12.22
N PHE A 6 -12.89 -15.98 11.56
CA PHE A 6 -11.58 -16.01 12.24
C PHE A 6 -11.31 -14.74 13.07
N LEU A 7 -11.80 -13.59 12.62
CA LEU A 7 -11.61 -12.29 13.28
C LEU A 7 -12.69 -11.97 14.34
N LYS A 8 -13.90 -12.54 14.23
CA LYS A 8 -14.95 -12.37 15.24
C LYS A 8 -14.60 -13.11 16.55
N LEU A 9 -14.06 -12.38 17.52
CA LEU A 9 -14.27 -12.65 18.94
C LEU A 9 -14.34 -11.31 19.71
N PRO A 10 -15.29 -11.12 20.63
CA PRO A 10 -15.51 -9.84 21.33
C PRO A 10 -14.38 -9.41 22.29
N LYS A 11 -13.18 -10.00 22.21
CA LYS A 11 -12.07 -9.82 23.16
C LYS A 11 -10.67 -9.84 22.54
N LEU A 12 -10.51 -9.58 21.23
CA LEU A 12 -9.16 -9.45 20.69
C LEU A 12 -8.48 -8.21 21.29
N PRO A 13 -7.21 -8.34 21.72
CA PRO A 13 -6.47 -7.21 22.30
C PRO A 13 -6.28 -6.10 21.26
N LYS A 14 -6.03 -4.86 21.72
CA LYS A 14 -5.78 -3.73 20.79
C LYS A 14 -4.52 -3.91 19.94
N HIS A 15 -3.55 -4.67 20.42
CA HIS A 15 -2.34 -4.98 19.64
C HIS A 15 -2.58 -6.10 18.62
N MET A 16 -1.74 -6.13 17.58
CA MET A 16 -1.80 -7.14 16.52
C MET A 16 -1.73 -8.56 17.09
N THR A 17 -2.59 -9.46 16.65
CA THR A 17 -2.53 -10.89 17.01
C THR A 17 -2.03 -11.73 15.85
N TRP A 18 -1.72 -13.00 16.11
CA TRP A 18 -1.38 -13.93 15.02
C TRP A 18 -2.54 -14.12 14.02
N ARG A 19 -3.79 -13.93 14.47
CA ARG A 19 -4.98 -14.01 13.60
C ARG A 19 -5.04 -12.84 12.63
N ASP A 20 -4.68 -11.65 13.10
CA ASP A 20 -4.56 -10.46 12.24
C ASP A 20 -3.47 -10.68 11.18
N ALA A 21 -2.32 -11.23 11.59
CA ALA A 21 -1.24 -11.60 10.68
C ALA A 21 -1.70 -12.65 9.65
N ALA A 22 -2.38 -13.71 10.09
CA ALA A 22 -2.90 -14.75 9.21
C ALA A 22 -3.91 -14.19 8.20
N ALA A 23 -4.82 -13.32 8.64
CA ALA A 23 -5.79 -12.68 7.74
C ALA A 23 -5.10 -11.78 6.70
N LEU A 24 -4.11 -10.98 7.12
CA LEU A 24 -3.30 -10.18 6.20
C LEU A 24 -2.56 -11.04 5.17
N ILE A 25 -1.93 -12.13 5.62
CA ILE A 25 -1.21 -13.06 4.75
C ILE A 25 -2.16 -13.72 3.76
N VAL A 26 -3.34 -14.16 4.18
CA VAL A 26 -4.33 -14.79 3.29
C VAL A 26 -4.82 -13.80 2.23
N ILE A 27 -5.12 -12.56 2.62
CA ILE A 27 -5.54 -11.51 1.67
C ILE A 27 -4.41 -11.22 0.67
N ALA A 28 -3.18 -11.02 1.16
CA ALA A 28 -2.01 -10.75 0.30
C ALA A 28 -1.73 -11.94 -0.64
N ALA A 29 -1.72 -13.17 -0.13
CA ALA A 29 -1.50 -14.37 -0.92
C ALA A 29 -2.56 -14.53 -2.01
N THR A 30 -3.83 -14.25 -1.70
CA THR A 30 -4.92 -14.30 -2.68
C THR A 30 -4.67 -13.34 -3.85
N TYR A 31 -4.15 -12.14 -3.57
CA TYR A 31 -3.76 -11.16 -4.59
C TYR A 31 -2.54 -11.65 -5.40
N TYR A 32 -1.43 -11.98 -4.73
CA TYR A 32 -0.17 -12.31 -5.40
C TYR A 32 -0.19 -13.63 -6.17
N LEU A 33 -0.93 -14.62 -5.67
CA LEU A 33 -1.13 -15.90 -6.36
C LEU A 33 -2.22 -15.82 -7.44
N LYS A 34 -2.81 -14.64 -7.65
CA LYS A 34 -3.82 -14.37 -8.68
C LYS A 34 -5.02 -15.31 -8.61
N TRP A 35 -5.38 -15.81 -7.42
CA TRP A 35 -6.46 -16.78 -7.23
C TRP A 35 -7.82 -16.29 -7.73
N LEU A 36 -8.02 -14.98 -7.72
CA LEU A 36 -9.26 -14.33 -8.15
C LEU A 36 -9.20 -13.78 -9.57
N HIS A 37 -8.07 -13.91 -10.28
CA HIS A 37 -7.89 -13.24 -11.58
C HIS A 37 -8.80 -13.83 -12.67
N SER A 38 -9.07 -15.14 -12.64
CA SER A 38 -9.96 -15.80 -13.59
C SER A 38 -11.44 -15.55 -13.36
N ALA A 39 -11.81 -14.95 -12.23
CA ALA A 39 -13.22 -14.66 -11.90
C ALA A 39 -13.76 -13.41 -12.60
N TRP A 40 -12.91 -12.63 -13.29
CA TRP A 40 -13.31 -11.46 -14.06
C TRP A 40 -12.73 -11.48 -15.48
N PRO A 41 -13.41 -10.86 -16.47
CA PRO A 41 -12.84 -10.64 -17.79
C PRO A 41 -11.55 -9.80 -17.74
N PRO A 42 -10.63 -9.95 -18.72
CA PRO A 42 -9.37 -9.19 -18.75
C PRO A 42 -9.53 -7.67 -18.72
N GLU A 43 -10.61 -7.15 -19.30
CA GLU A 43 -10.96 -5.72 -19.32
C GLU A 43 -11.21 -5.16 -17.91
N LEU A 44 -11.48 -6.05 -16.95
CA LEU A 44 -11.78 -5.74 -15.55
C LEU A 44 -10.69 -6.25 -14.59
N ALA A 45 -9.46 -6.41 -15.08
CA ALA A 45 -8.33 -6.93 -14.30
C ALA A 45 -8.00 -6.12 -13.01
N VAL A 46 -8.51 -4.91 -12.86
CA VAL A 46 -8.38 -4.10 -11.64
C VAL A 46 -9.34 -4.55 -10.52
N LEU A 47 -10.49 -5.15 -10.86
CA LEU A 47 -11.54 -5.47 -9.90
C LEU A 47 -11.12 -6.46 -8.80
N PRO A 48 -10.31 -7.51 -9.07
CA PRO A 48 -9.80 -8.37 -8.01
C PRO A 48 -9.05 -7.61 -6.91
N LYS A 49 -8.27 -6.58 -7.27
CA LYS A 49 -7.54 -5.74 -6.32
C LYS A 49 -8.50 -4.91 -5.47
N LEU A 50 -9.48 -4.27 -6.10
CA LEU A 50 -10.50 -3.47 -5.40
C LEU A 50 -11.38 -4.32 -4.48
N PHE A 51 -11.76 -5.52 -4.95
CA PHE A 51 -12.51 -6.48 -4.14
C PHE A 51 -11.73 -6.90 -2.90
N LEU A 52 -10.44 -7.22 -3.03
CA LEU A 52 -9.61 -7.57 -1.88
C LEU A 52 -9.39 -6.38 -0.94
N ALA A 53 -9.31 -5.16 -1.47
CA ALA A 53 -9.26 -3.94 -0.65
C ALA A 53 -10.55 -3.76 0.16
N ASP A 54 -11.71 -4.00 -0.43
CA ASP A 54 -13.01 -3.96 0.25
C ASP A 54 -13.12 -5.06 1.33
N VAL A 55 -12.70 -6.30 1.01
CA VAL A 55 -12.62 -7.39 1.98
C VAL A 55 -11.70 -7.03 3.15
N ALA A 56 -10.55 -6.42 2.89
CA ALA A 56 -9.64 -5.95 3.93
C ALA A 56 -10.29 -4.85 4.78
N LEU A 57 -10.94 -3.86 4.15
CA LEU A 57 -11.66 -2.80 4.84
C LEU A 57 -12.72 -3.38 5.79
N TYR A 58 -13.58 -4.26 5.28
CA TYR A 58 -14.62 -4.89 6.09
C TYR A 58 -14.03 -5.74 7.23
N CYS A 59 -13.02 -6.56 6.94
CA CYS A 59 -12.41 -7.43 7.94
C CYS A 59 -11.73 -6.62 9.06
N PHE A 60 -10.97 -5.58 8.72
CA PHE A 60 -10.15 -4.86 9.70
C PHE A 60 -10.87 -3.70 10.39
N PHE A 61 -11.73 -2.97 9.67
CA PHE A 61 -12.43 -1.82 10.25
C PHE A 61 -13.78 -2.20 10.85
N VAL A 62 -14.54 -3.10 10.22
CA VAL A 62 -15.88 -3.48 10.71
C VAL A 62 -15.80 -4.66 11.68
N VAL A 63 -15.14 -5.76 11.28
CA VAL A 63 -15.12 -6.98 12.10
C VAL A 63 -14.10 -6.89 13.25
N ARG A 64 -12.86 -6.48 12.94
CA ARG A 64 -11.77 -6.39 13.91
C ARG A 64 -11.80 -5.10 14.75
N GLY A 65 -12.49 -4.07 14.26
CA GLY A 65 -12.60 -2.77 14.93
C GLY A 65 -11.24 -2.08 15.08
N LEU A 66 -10.43 -2.06 14.03
CA LEU A 66 -9.10 -1.43 14.05
C LEU A 66 -9.23 0.07 14.32
N GLU A 67 -8.74 0.50 15.49
CA GLU A 67 -8.65 1.91 15.89
C GLU A 67 -7.31 2.50 15.45
N GLY A 68 -7.24 3.83 15.29
CA GLY A 68 -5.99 4.53 15.06
C GLY A 68 -5.40 4.37 13.65
N ALA A 69 -6.10 3.69 12.73
CA ALA A 69 -5.72 3.66 11.33
C ALA A 69 -5.61 5.08 10.75
N GLY A 70 -6.45 6.02 11.21
CA GLY A 70 -6.29 7.45 10.90
C GLY A 70 -6.52 7.81 9.42
N TYR A 71 -7.16 6.93 8.65
CA TYR A 71 -7.47 7.17 7.24
C TYR A 71 -8.68 8.10 7.12
N SER A 72 -8.48 9.23 6.44
CA SER A 72 -9.53 10.20 6.10
C SER A 72 -9.48 10.48 4.61
N PHE A 73 -10.64 10.44 3.96
CA PHE A 73 -10.77 10.82 2.56
C PHE A 73 -10.90 12.34 2.36
N ILE A 74 -10.98 13.10 3.45
CA ILE A 74 -11.10 14.56 3.39
C ILE A 74 -9.70 15.15 3.23
N PRO A 75 -9.36 15.74 2.07
CA PRO A 75 -8.06 16.37 1.90
C PRO A 75 -7.97 17.59 2.82
N THR A 76 -7.02 17.55 3.76
CA THR A 76 -6.71 18.71 4.59
C THR A 76 -5.46 19.39 4.06
N TRP A 77 -5.37 20.72 4.24
CA TRP A 77 -4.18 21.47 3.84
C TRP A 77 -2.90 20.98 4.54
N SER A 78 -3.03 20.53 5.79
CA SER A 78 -1.93 19.91 6.53
C SER A 78 -1.46 18.62 5.83
N ALA A 79 -2.39 17.74 5.47
CA ALA A 79 -2.07 16.50 4.76
C ALA A 79 -1.41 16.77 3.40
N MET A 80 -1.87 17.79 2.66
CA MET A 80 -1.25 18.19 1.40
C MET A 80 0.19 18.67 1.60
N LYS A 81 0.46 19.50 2.61
CA LYS A 81 1.83 19.97 2.92
C LYS A 81 2.76 18.82 3.30
N VAL A 82 2.29 17.90 4.14
CA VAL A 82 3.07 16.72 4.55
C VAL A 82 3.38 15.85 3.33
N GLY A 83 2.36 15.56 2.50
CA GLY A 83 2.53 14.78 1.28
C GLY A 83 3.52 15.43 0.32
N LEU A 84 3.39 16.74 0.07
CA LEU A 84 4.30 17.49 -0.80
C LEU A 84 5.75 17.51 -0.26
N ARG A 85 5.92 17.66 1.05
CA ARG A 85 7.24 17.61 1.71
C ARG A 85 7.90 16.25 1.52
N GLU A 86 7.20 15.16 1.84
CA GLU A 86 7.77 13.82 1.69
C GLU A 86 8.02 13.47 0.22
N TRP A 87 7.15 13.92 -0.69
CA TRP A 87 7.39 13.81 -2.12
C TRP A 87 8.64 14.56 -2.56
N ALA A 88 8.83 15.81 -2.09
CA ALA A 88 10.01 16.60 -2.42
C ALA A 88 11.32 15.98 -1.89
N PHE A 89 11.28 15.29 -0.75
CA PHE A 89 12.44 14.54 -0.23
C PHE A 89 12.68 13.24 -1.00
N PHE A 90 11.62 12.52 -1.35
CA PHE A 90 11.72 11.28 -2.11
C PHE A 90 12.23 11.51 -3.53
N LEU A 91 11.71 12.53 -4.22
CA LEU A 91 11.92 12.77 -5.64
C LEU A 91 13.40 12.74 -6.07
N PRO A 92 14.34 13.51 -5.46
CA PRO A 92 15.73 13.46 -5.88
C PRO A 92 16.38 12.08 -5.66
N ILE A 93 16.01 11.37 -4.60
CA ILE A 93 16.53 10.04 -4.29
C ILE A 93 15.98 9.01 -5.30
N GLY A 94 14.66 9.06 -5.54
CA GLY A 94 13.99 8.16 -6.47
C GLY A 94 14.46 8.35 -7.91
N VAL A 95 14.66 9.61 -8.35
CA VAL A 95 15.22 9.92 -9.67
C VAL A 95 16.66 9.45 -9.78
N ALA A 96 17.51 9.81 -8.81
CA ALA A 96 18.93 9.42 -8.84
C ALA A 96 19.12 7.90 -8.84
N LEU A 97 18.49 7.18 -7.90
CA LEU A 97 18.59 5.72 -7.84
C LEU A 97 17.89 5.05 -9.03
N GLY A 98 16.78 5.62 -9.50
CA GLY A 98 16.07 5.12 -10.67
C GLY A 98 16.94 5.15 -11.91
N GLU A 99 17.61 6.27 -12.19
CA GLU A 99 18.54 6.41 -13.32
C GLU A 99 19.80 5.53 -13.12
N LEU A 100 20.41 5.56 -11.93
CA LEU A 100 21.63 4.79 -11.63
C LEU A 100 21.42 3.28 -11.74
N THR A 101 20.23 2.79 -11.40
CA THR A 101 19.88 1.37 -11.53
C THR A 101 19.34 1.02 -12.92
N GLY A 102 19.08 2.01 -13.77
CA GLY A 102 18.40 1.83 -15.06
C GLY A 102 16.96 1.34 -14.92
N PHE A 103 16.27 1.74 -13.85
CA PHE A 103 14.84 1.48 -13.65
C PHE A 103 13.98 2.55 -14.31
N ILE A 104 14.40 3.82 -14.26
CA ILE A 104 13.85 4.90 -15.08
C ILE A 104 14.95 5.39 -16.01
N HIS A 105 14.53 5.92 -17.15
CA HIS A 105 15.39 6.62 -18.09
C HIS A 105 14.68 7.88 -18.54
N PHE A 106 15.43 8.96 -18.62
CA PHE A 106 14.93 10.21 -19.18
C PHE A 106 14.47 10.00 -20.62
N HIS A 107 13.18 10.21 -20.86
CA HIS A 107 12.59 10.24 -22.19
C HIS A 107 12.16 11.67 -22.50
N ALA A 108 12.74 12.26 -23.55
CA ALA A 108 12.37 13.58 -24.04
C ALA A 108 11.03 13.51 -24.80
N ALA A 109 9.94 13.23 -24.10
CA ALA A 109 8.59 13.25 -24.62
C ALA A 109 7.72 14.15 -23.74
N VAL A 110 6.97 15.08 -24.35
CA VAL A 110 6.00 15.90 -23.63
C VAL A 110 4.63 15.26 -23.79
N PRO A 111 4.11 14.55 -22.77
CA PRO A 111 2.77 13.98 -22.84
C PRO A 111 1.71 15.09 -22.87
N ARG A 112 0.54 14.80 -23.48
CA ARG A 112 -0.59 15.73 -23.41
C ARG A 112 -1.07 15.83 -21.97
N VAL A 113 -1.32 17.06 -21.50
CA VAL A 113 -1.76 17.34 -20.12
C VAL A 113 -2.97 16.51 -19.70
N GLY A 114 -3.94 16.31 -20.60
CA GLY A 114 -5.12 15.50 -20.32
C GLY A 114 -4.79 14.04 -19.97
N HIS A 115 -3.80 13.42 -20.63
CA HIS A 115 -3.35 12.07 -20.30
C HIS A 115 -2.66 12.02 -18.94
N VAL A 116 -1.80 13.00 -18.64
CA VAL A 116 -1.12 13.08 -17.34
C VAL A 116 -2.15 13.17 -16.20
N ILE A 117 -3.17 14.01 -16.33
CA ILE A 117 -4.22 14.15 -15.32
C ILE A 117 -4.99 12.83 -15.16
N ALA A 118 -5.37 12.20 -16.27
CA ALA A 118 -6.10 10.93 -16.25
C ALA A 118 -5.28 9.83 -15.55
N ASP A 119 -4.01 9.68 -15.91
CA ASP A 119 -3.11 8.67 -15.33
C ASP A 119 -2.88 8.91 -13.84
N LEU A 120 -2.72 10.17 -13.42
CA LEU A 120 -2.59 10.54 -12.01
C LEU A 120 -3.86 10.17 -11.23
N LEU A 121 -5.05 10.50 -11.74
CA LEU A 121 -6.31 10.19 -11.07
C LEU A 121 -6.56 8.68 -10.99
N LEU A 122 -6.33 7.96 -12.08
CA LEU A 122 -6.50 6.50 -12.12
C LEU A 122 -5.49 5.81 -11.18
N THR A 123 -4.22 6.21 -11.22
CA THR A 123 -3.19 5.68 -10.31
C THR A 123 -3.53 5.99 -8.87
N PHE A 124 -3.96 7.22 -8.57
CA PHE A 124 -4.36 7.60 -7.23
C PHE A 124 -5.52 6.74 -6.70
N LEU A 125 -6.60 6.61 -7.48
CA LEU A 125 -7.82 5.92 -7.05
C LEU A 125 -7.67 4.39 -7.02
N LEU A 126 -7.03 3.81 -8.04
CA LEU A 126 -7.03 2.37 -8.27
C LEU A 126 -5.79 1.67 -7.73
N ILE A 127 -4.70 2.41 -7.50
CA ILE A 127 -3.42 1.86 -7.06
C ILE A 127 -3.08 2.40 -5.67
N ALA A 128 -2.93 3.73 -5.55
CA ALA A 128 -2.45 4.34 -4.32
C ALA A 128 -3.42 4.19 -3.14
N ILE A 129 -4.72 4.40 -3.34
CA ILE A 129 -5.73 4.24 -2.27
C ILE A 129 -5.73 2.80 -1.71
N PRO A 130 -5.89 1.73 -2.52
CA PRO A 130 -5.84 0.35 -2.01
C PRO A 130 -4.52 0.00 -1.32
N GLU A 131 -3.39 0.44 -1.87
CA GLU A 131 -2.08 0.14 -1.30
C GLU A 131 -1.84 0.87 0.01
N GLU A 132 -2.12 2.17 0.09
CA GLU A 132 -1.93 2.93 1.32
C GLU A 132 -2.91 2.49 2.42
N LEU A 133 -4.14 2.06 2.04
CA LEU A 133 -5.06 1.41 2.97
C LEU A 133 -4.43 0.13 3.54
N PHE A 134 -3.96 -0.78 2.70
CA PHE A 134 -3.40 -2.05 3.15
C PHE A 134 -2.10 -1.88 3.95
N PHE A 135 -1.14 -1.15 3.39
CA PHE A 135 0.22 -1.06 3.96
C PHE A 135 0.31 -0.08 5.13
N ARG A 136 -0.39 1.06 5.11
CA ARG A 136 -0.29 2.04 6.20
C ARG A 136 -1.42 1.89 7.21
N ALA A 137 -2.65 1.94 6.73
CA ALA A 137 -3.80 1.98 7.62
C ALA A 137 -3.93 0.69 8.43
N ILE A 138 -3.58 -0.45 7.82
CA ILE A 138 -3.73 -1.76 8.45
C ILE A 138 -2.38 -2.32 8.89
N LEU A 139 -1.47 -2.63 7.96
CA LEU A 139 -0.23 -3.34 8.27
C LEU A 139 0.71 -2.53 9.18
N GLN A 140 1.06 -1.30 8.78
CA GLN A 140 1.96 -0.46 9.59
C GLN A 140 1.33 -0.17 10.94
N ASN A 141 0.05 0.23 10.99
CA ASN A 141 -0.66 0.47 12.25
C ASN A 141 -0.56 -0.75 13.21
N PHE A 142 -0.78 -1.96 12.70
CA PHE A 142 -0.61 -3.17 13.51
C PHE A 142 0.83 -3.39 13.97
N LEU A 143 1.82 -3.21 13.09
CA LEU A 143 3.23 -3.33 13.45
C LEU A 143 3.62 -2.32 14.53
N GLU A 144 3.09 -1.10 14.50
CA GLU A 144 3.35 -0.07 15.53
C GLU A 144 2.92 -0.54 16.92
N THR A 145 1.84 -1.31 17.03
CA THR A 145 1.39 -1.89 18.31
C THR A 145 2.30 -3.01 18.84
N ARG A 146 3.20 -3.55 18.01
CA ARG A 146 4.03 -4.72 18.35
C ARG A 146 5.49 -4.41 18.53
N VAL A 147 6.06 -3.67 17.59
CA VAL A 147 7.50 -3.37 17.54
C VAL A 147 7.77 -1.88 17.77
N GLY A 148 6.72 -1.09 17.98
CA GLY A 148 6.81 0.35 18.11
C GLY A 148 6.96 1.06 16.77
N ARG A 149 6.71 2.37 16.80
CA ARG A 149 6.67 3.24 15.62
C ARG A 149 7.96 3.19 14.80
N THR A 150 9.10 3.37 15.46
CA THR A 150 10.41 3.42 14.80
C THR A 150 10.77 2.16 14.01
N ALA A 151 10.42 0.97 14.53
CA ALA A 151 10.70 -0.30 13.86
C ALA A 151 9.60 -0.69 12.86
N ALA A 152 8.34 -0.28 13.10
CA ALA A 152 7.23 -0.60 12.21
C ALA A 152 7.39 0.04 10.82
N LEU A 153 7.91 1.26 10.74
CA LEU A 153 8.12 1.95 9.46
C LEU A 153 9.04 1.20 8.50
N PRO A 154 10.31 0.88 8.86
CA PRO A 154 11.18 0.16 7.94
C PRO A 154 10.64 -1.23 7.62
N VAL A 155 9.98 -1.92 8.55
CA VAL A 155 9.36 -3.23 8.28
C VAL A 155 8.23 -3.10 7.25
N ALA A 156 7.30 -2.15 7.44
CA ALA A 156 6.20 -1.91 6.50
C ALA A 156 6.71 -1.44 5.13
N ALA A 157 7.77 -0.63 5.10
CA ALA A 157 8.41 -0.16 3.87
C ALA A 157 9.06 -1.32 3.08
N ILE A 158 9.80 -2.20 3.76
CA ILE A 158 10.39 -3.40 3.13
C ILE A 158 9.30 -4.32 2.61
N LEU A 159 8.24 -4.56 3.39
CA LEU A 159 7.11 -5.40 2.95
C LEU A 159 6.40 -4.78 1.74
N PHE A 160 6.21 -3.46 1.71
CA PHE A 160 5.68 -2.73 0.56
C PHE A 160 6.56 -2.89 -0.68
N GLY A 161 7.88 -2.76 -0.55
CA GLY A 161 8.80 -2.97 -1.66
C GLY A 161 8.82 -4.42 -2.15
N LEU A 162 8.89 -5.39 -1.23
CA LEU A 162 8.80 -6.81 -1.56
C LEU A 162 7.52 -7.13 -2.30
N SER A 163 6.43 -6.41 -2.03
CA SER A 163 5.15 -6.53 -2.71
C SER A 163 5.20 -6.19 -4.22
N HIS A 164 6.26 -5.53 -4.68
CA HIS A 164 6.47 -5.13 -6.08
C HIS A 164 7.41 -6.07 -6.86
N PHE A 165 7.78 -7.20 -6.27
CA PHE A 165 8.78 -8.13 -6.83
C PHE A 165 8.45 -8.70 -8.22
N SER A 166 7.16 -8.83 -8.57
CA SER A 166 6.68 -9.60 -9.72
C SER A 166 6.09 -8.78 -10.87
N HIS A 167 6.46 -7.51 -11.01
CA HIS A 167 6.15 -6.74 -12.24
C HIS A 167 7.01 -7.24 -13.41
N GLY A 168 6.59 -8.35 -14.03
CA GLY A 168 7.27 -9.01 -15.16
C GLY A 168 7.42 -10.52 -14.97
N ALA A 169 8.16 -11.17 -15.88
CA ALA A 169 8.44 -12.62 -15.81
C ALA A 169 9.53 -12.99 -14.79
N VAL A 170 10.31 -12.01 -14.29
CA VAL A 170 11.49 -12.22 -13.44
C VAL A 170 11.44 -11.27 -12.24
N PHE A 171 12.02 -11.69 -11.12
CA PHE A 171 12.17 -10.90 -9.91
C PHE A 171 12.85 -9.55 -10.20
N ASN A 172 12.14 -8.44 -9.97
CA ASN A 172 12.64 -7.09 -10.21
C ASN A 172 13.14 -6.43 -8.92
N TRP A 173 14.38 -6.74 -8.54
CA TRP A 173 15.00 -6.20 -7.32
C TRP A 173 15.11 -4.67 -7.30
N ARG A 174 15.26 -4.04 -8.48
CA ARG A 174 15.36 -2.58 -8.61
C ARG A 174 14.05 -1.92 -8.18
N TYR A 175 12.93 -2.50 -8.63
CA TYR A 175 11.62 -2.03 -8.22
C TYR A 175 11.40 -2.24 -6.71
N VAL A 176 11.77 -3.41 -6.19
CA VAL A 176 11.69 -3.70 -4.75
C VAL A 176 12.46 -2.66 -3.92
N LEU A 177 13.68 -2.31 -4.35
CA LEU A 177 14.50 -1.30 -3.68
C LEU A 177 13.84 0.09 -3.71
N LEU A 178 13.47 0.57 -4.89
CA LEU A 178 12.87 1.91 -5.06
C LEU A 178 11.51 2.02 -4.35
N ALA A 179 10.67 0.98 -4.44
CA ALA A 179 9.40 0.93 -3.74
C ALA A 179 9.61 0.87 -2.22
N SER A 180 10.61 0.14 -1.72
CA SER A 180 10.94 0.14 -0.28
C SER A 180 11.31 1.55 0.20
N ILE A 181 12.15 2.25 -0.56
CA ILE A 181 12.54 3.63 -0.24
C ILE A 181 11.31 4.55 -0.26
N ALA A 182 10.48 4.49 -1.31
CA ALA A 182 9.23 5.24 -1.39
C ALA A 182 8.32 4.95 -0.19
N GLY A 183 8.23 3.69 0.23
CA GLY A 183 7.45 3.24 1.39
C GLY A 183 7.87 3.90 2.70
N ILE A 184 9.14 4.28 2.87
CA ILE A 184 9.60 5.06 4.03
C ILE A 184 8.96 6.45 4.02
N PHE A 185 8.97 7.14 2.88
CA PHE A 185 8.39 8.49 2.76
C PHE A 185 6.86 8.46 2.91
N TYR A 186 6.19 7.46 2.35
CA TYR A 186 4.74 7.28 2.51
C TYR A 186 4.37 6.99 3.97
N GLY A 187 5.11 6.09 4.63
CA GLY A 187 4.90 5.80 6.05
C GLY A 187 5.22 6.98 6.98
N ARG A 188 6.22 7.80 6.64
CA ARG A 188 6.47 9.08 7.33
C ARG A 188 5.35 10.09 7.07
N ALA A 189 4.77 10.16 5.88
CA ALA A 189 3.63 11.03 5.62
C ALA A 189 2.41 10.63 6.47
N TRP A 190 2.23 9.33 6.71
CA TRP A 190 1.17 8.78 7.56
C TRP A 190 1.23 9.23 9.02
N TRP A 191 2.45 9.48 9.48
CA TRP A 191 2.80 9.78 10.86
C TRP A 191 2.49 11.20 11.34
N PHE A 192 2.43 12.17 10.42
CA PHE A 192 2.22 13.58 10.74
C PHE A 192 0.74 13.96 10.63
N ARG A 193 -0.13 13.14 11.21
CA ARG A 193 -1.58 13.37 11.30
C ARG A 193 -1.98 13.81 12.69
#